data_AF-A0A812STC1-F1
#
_entry.id   AF-A0A812STC1-F1
#
_cell.length_a   1.000
_cell.length_b   1.000
_cell.length_c   1.000
_cell.angle_alpha   90.00
_cell.angle_beta   90.00
_cell.angle_gamma   90.00
#
_symmetry.space_group_name_H-M   'P 1'
#
loop_
_entity.id
_entity.type
_entity.pdbx_description
1 polymer ?
#
loop_
_entity_poly.entity_id
_entity_poly.type
_entity_poly.pdbx_seq_one_letter_code
_entity_poly.pdbx_strand_id
1 'polypeptide(L)'
;MAQHYRKTGASFSEALGASPGGAVTADRLIHAIDGLRKAQDEDKTGSKGVVSVLKEPDVFLARGCGETKVELCPGVCGKELFHGIKRAGHHAKHMLQLIRWPVLINNRLALAIAGLWWGGEESYTLLASDYATAKAEQVEAWTPPTEHKLESRARAPAAFLTWLRYAENAVKVFGSAYGLEHVSERMAFLSALREANEEDENAFPVGYCIKLYEELNAVWCEQIRESRRKLRAKLCTENPRLEDLKLVALSPGPDGAPAFQFPRAWDLQDPQGYYQQVILPGQQRAMTRVWNRQLHEQNKTAGTAWVYF
;
A
#
# COMPACT_ATOMS: atom_id res chain seq x y z
N MET A 1 -22.00 69.01 46.01
CA MET A 1 -21.57 67.79 46.71
C MET A 1 -21.17 66.74 45.68
N ALA A 2 -19.93 66.24 45.79
CA ALA A 2 -19.34 64.94 45.40
C ALA A 2 -20.00 64.09 44.28
N GLN A 3 -19.26 63.81 43.18
CA GLN A 3 -18.50 62.56 42.86
C GLN A 3 -19.32 61.53 42.05
N HIS A 4 -19.05 61.38 40.75
CA HIS A 4 -18.15 60.36 40.13
C HIS A 4 -18.67 58.90 40.18
N TYR A 5 -19.06 58.35 39.03
CA TYR A 5 -18.31 57.28 38.33
C TYR A 5 -18.89 57.00 36.91
N ARG A 6 -18.01 56.98 35.90
CA ARG A 6 -18.19 56.35 34.58
C ARG A 6 -17.91 54.85 34.68
N LYS A 7 -18.57 54.02 33.86
CA LYS A 7 -18.01 52.84 33.15
C LYS A 7 -19.09 52.35 32.15
N THR A 8 -19.02 52.64 30.85
CA THR A 8 -18.28 51.93 29.77
C THR A 8 -18.61 50.44 29.61
N GLY A 9 -19.36 50.13 28.55
CA GLY A 9 -18.99 49.16 27.51
C GLY A 9 -19.14 47.67 27.82
N ALA A 10 -20.14 47.04 27.20
CA ALA A 10 -20.12 45.66 26.70
C ALA A 10 -21.11 45.57 25.54
N SER A 11 -20.93 44.82 24.46
CA SER A 11 -19.74 44.44 23.69
C SER A 11 -20.24 44.08 22.28
N PHE A 12 -19.38 44.16 21.27
CA PHE A 12 -19.62 43.87 19.84
C PHE A 12 -20.28 42.50 19.54
N SER A 13 -20.41 41.63 20.54
CA SER A 13 -21.04 40.30 20.46
C SER A 13 -22.56 40.30 20.37
N GLU A 14 -23.25 41.38 20.78
CA GLU A 14 -24.73 41.40 20.80
C GLU A 14 -25.38 41.75 19.45
N ALA A 15 -24.58 42.12 18.43
CA ALA A 15 -25.08 42.55 17.11
C ALA A 15 -25.03 41.49 16.00
N LEU A 16 -24.59 40.25 16.29
CA LEU A 16 -24.55 39.18 15.31
C LEU A 16 -25.44 38.03 15.75
N GLY A 17 -26.56 37.87 15.04
CA GLY A 17 -27.51 36.77 15.23
C GLY A 17 -26.82 35.42 15.23
N ALA A 18 -27.23 34.57 16.18
CA ALA A 18 -26.74 33.22 16.34
C ALA A 18 -26.88 32.41 15.03
N SER A 19 -25.73 32.10 14.42
CA SER A 19 -25.66 31.15 13.30
C SER A 19 -25.52 29.73 13.87
N PRO A 20 -26.33 28.74 13.43
CA PRO A 20 -26.39 27.40 14.03
C PRO A 20 -25.23 26.48 13.59
N GLY A 21 -23.99 27.01 13.52
CA GLY A 21 -22.81 26.30 13.00
C GLY A 21 -21.66 26.08 13.99
N GLY A 22 -21.71 26.63 15.20
CA GLY A 22 -20.56 26.65 16.13
C GLY A 22 -20.25 25.32 16.84
N ALA A 23 -21.25 24.47 17.06
CA ALA A 23 -21.06 23.20 17.77
C ALA A 23 -20.26 22.17 16.94
N VAL A 24 -20.49 22.12 15.62
CA VAL A 24 -19.85 21.15 14.72
C VAL A 24 -18.36 21.44 14.52
N THR A 25 -17.94 22.71 14.61
CA THR A 25 -16.52 23.11 14.55
C THR A 25 -15.79 22.88 15.87
N ALA A 26 -16.46 23.10 17.01
CA ALA A 26 -15.89 22.81 18.32
C ALA A 26 -15.65 21.30 18.50
N ASP A 27 -16.60 20.45 18.10
CA ASP A 27 -16.45 18.99 18.20
C ASP A 27 -15.33 18.45 17.30
N ARG A 28 -15.16 19.01 16.10
CA ARG A 28 -14.02 18.66 15.21
C ARG A 28 -12.67 19.10 15.79
N LEU A 29 -12.62 20.27 16.42
CA LEU A 29 -11.41 20.76 17.09
C LEU A 29 -11.07 19.94 18.34
N ILE A 30 -12.08 19.56 19.14
CA ILE A 30 -11.92 18.69 20.30
C ILE A 30 -11.42 17.30 19.87
N HIS A 31 -11.98 16.73 18.81
CA HIS A 31 -11.52 15.45 18.27
C HIS A 31 -10.09 15.52 17.68
N ALA A 32 -9.69 16.67 17.14
CA ALA A 32 -8.31 16.90 16.69
C ALA A 32 -7.34 17.05 17.88
N ILE A 33 -7.75 17.75 18.95
CA ILE A 33 -6.95 17.94 20.17
C ILE A 33 -6.79 16.64 20.94
N ASP A 34 -7.86 15.85 21.09
CA ASP A 34 -7.79 14.51 21.71
C ASP A 34 -6.97 13.54 20.85
N GLY A 35 -7.01 13.68 19.52
CA GLY A 35 -6.11 12.97 18.60
C GLY A 35 -4.64 13.27 18.88
N LEU A 36 -4.30 14.56 19.04
CA LEU A 36 -2.92 15.00 19.35
C LEU A 36 -2.47 14.56 20.76
N ARG A 37 -3.37 14.59 21.73
CA ARG A 37 -3.09 14.21 23.12
C ARG A 37 -2.88 12.71 23.26
N LYS A 38 -3.70 11.91 22.56
CA LYS A 38 -3.56 10.45 22.51
C LYS A 38 -2.31 10.03 21.72
N ALA A 39 -1.96 10.75 20.67
CA ALA A 39 -0.69 10.57 19.94
C ALA A 39 0.55 10.90 20.80
N GLN A 40 0.46 11.85 21.74
CA GLN A 40 1.53 12.13 22.71
C GLN A 40 1.66 11.06 23.80
N ASP A 41 0.56 10.46 24.25
CA ASP A 41 0.57 9.45 25.32
C ASP A 41 0.95 8.03 24.83
N GLU A 42 0.65 7.69 23.58
CA GLU A 42 1.00 6.39 22.96
C GLU A 42 2.52 6.23 22.69
N ASP A 43 3.29 7.30 22.90
CA ASP A 43 4.72 7.38 22.68
C ASP A 43 5.55 6.68 23.79
N LYS A 44 5.01 5.69 24.52
CA LYS A 44 5.72 5.01 25.63
C LYS A 44 5.81 3.48 25.51
N THR A 45 5.10 2.85 24.56
CA THR A 45 5.03 1.39 24.43
C THR A 45 5.80 0.86 23.22
N GLY A 46 6.61 -0.19 23.42
CA GLY A 46 7.74 -0.71 22.60
C GLY A 46 7.54 -1.06 21.11
N SER A 47 6.44 -0.69 20.47
CA SER A 47 6.26 -0.75 19.00
C SER A 47 6.77 0.50 18.26
N LYS A 48 7.30 1.49 19.00
CA LYS A 48 7.79 2.79 18.50
C LYS A 48 8.76 2.67 17.30
N GLY A 49 9.49 1.58 17.17
CA GLY A 49 10.54 1.42 16.16
C GLY A 49 10.03 1.35 14.72
N VAL A 50 8.88 0.71 14.44
CA VAL A 50 8.45 0.45 13.05
C VAL A 50 7.46 1.51 12.55
N VAL A 51 6.56 1.98 13.42
CA VAL A 51 5.60 3.06 13.07
C VAL A 51 6.32 4.40 12.86
N SER A 52 7.47 4.62 13.52
CA SER A 52 8.29 5.82 13.29
C SER A 52 8.98 5.87 11.93
N VAL A 53 9.11 4.74 11.24
CA VAL A 53 9.75 4.64 9.91
C VAL A 53 8.78 4.99 8.77
N LEU A 54 7.49 5.14 9.08
CA LEU A 54 6.47 5.49 8.08
C LEU A 54 6.77 6.83 7.41
N LYS A 55 6.83 6.82 6.07
CA LYS A 55 7.11 8.00 5.25
C LYS A 55 5.84 8.45 4.54
N GLU A 56 5.28 9.57 4.96
CA GLU A 56 4.08 10.17 4.35
C GLU A 56 4.15 10.31 2.82
N PRO A 57 5.28 10.75 2.21
CA PRO A 57 5.32 10.99 0.78
C PRO A 57 5.13 9.75 -0.10
N ASP A 58 5.44 8.55 0.40
CA ASP A 58 5.30 7.33 -0.41
C ASP A 58 3.84 7.03 -0.70
N VAL A 59 2.99 7.04 0.34
CA VAL A 59 1.55 6.86 0.19
C VAL A 59 0.91 8.03 -0.55
N PHE A 60 1.37 9.25 -0.30
CA PHE A 60 0.85 10.43 -1.00
C PHE A 60 1.06 10.35 -2.52
N LEU A 61 2.25 9.92 -2.96
CA LEU A 61 2.52 9.69 -4.39
C LEU A 61 1.76 8.47 -4.94
N ALA A 62 1.66 7.38 -4.18
CA ALA A 62 0.85 6.23 -4.56
C ALA A 62 -0.64 6.60 -4.78
N ARG A 63 -1.11 7.64 -4.08
CA ARG A 63 -2.44 8.27 -4.23
C ARG A 63 -2.49 9.39 -5.28
N GLY A 64 -1.49 9.45 -6.18
CA GLY A 64 -1.44 10.44 -7.25
C GLY A 64 -1.47 11.88 -6.74
N CYS A 65 -0.84 12.16 -5.60
CA CYS A 65 -0.88 13.48 -4.95
C CYS A 65 -2.30 13.96 -4.59
N GLY A 66 -3.20 13.01 -4.29
CA GLY A 66 -4.59 13.26 -3.93
C GLY A 66 -5.56 13.32 -5.12
N GLU A 67 -5.09 13.02 -6.33
CA GLU A 67 -5.95 13.00 -7.52
C GLU A 67 -6.66 11.64 -7.73
N THR A 68 -6.21 10.57 -7.07
CA THR A 68 -6.84 9.24 -7.19
C THR A 68 -8.07 9.08 -6.30
N LYS A 69 -9.01 8.22 -6.71
CA LYS A 69 -10.19 7.89 -5.92
C LYS A 69 -9.86 6.89 -4.81
N VAL A 70 -9.64 7.39 -3.60
CA VAL A 70 -9.35 6.59 -2.39
C VAL A 70 -10.61 6.38 -1.55
N GLU A 71 -10.88 5.14 -1.18
CA GLU A 71 -12.03 4.77 -0.34
C GLU A 71 -11.67 4.68 1.16
N LEU A 72 -10.47 4.17 1.47
CA LEU A 72 -10.00 3.96 2.84
C LEU A 72 -9.15 5.13 3.34
N CYS A 73 -9.65 5.82 4.37
CA CYS A 73 -8.96 6.93 5.03
C CYS A 73 -8.42 7.98 4.01
N PRO A 74 -9.29 8.60 3.22
CA PRO A 74 -8.89 9.56 2.19
C PRO A 74 -8.17 10.77 2.81
N GLY A 75 -7.14 11.28 2.13
CA GLY A 75 -6.36 12.44 2.59
C GLY A 75 -5.41 12.20 3.76
N VAL A 76 -5.44 11.02 4.40
CA VAL A 76 -4.59 10.70 5.56
C VAL A 76 -3.38 9.87 5.14
N CYS A 77 -2.17 10.25 5.55
CA CYS A 77 -0.92 9.54 5.25
C CYS A 77 -0.08 9.28 6.52
N GLY A 78 0.99 8.49 6.40
CA GLY A 78 1.97 8.27 7.49
C GLY A 78 1.37 7.59 8.72
N LYS A 79 1.78 8.04 9.91
CA LYS A 79 1.32 7.47 11.19
C LYS A 79 -0.20 7.58 11.37
N GLU A 80 -0.78 8.71 10.96
CA GLU A 80 -2.22 8.92 11.07
C GLU A 80 -3.01 7.93 10.20
N LEU A 81 -2.44 7.48 9.09
CA LEU A 81 -3.07 6.45 8.26
C LEU A 81 -3.09 5.10 8.99
N PHE A 82 -2.00 4.71 9.67
CA PHE A 82 -1.98 3.50 10.48
C PHE A 82 -3.07 3.51 11.55
N HIS A 83 -3.16 4.58 12.34
CA HIS A 83 -4.21 4.70 13.36
C HIS A 83 -5.61 4.84 12.75
N GLY A 84 -5.73 5.52 11.61
CA GLY A 84 -6.98 5.66 10.86
C GLY A 84 -7.53 4.33 10.39
N ILE A 85 -6.68 3.45 9.85
CA ILE A 85 -7.07 2.11 9.40
C ILE A 85 -7.51 1.25 10.59
N LYS A 86 -6.78 1.28 11.71
CA LYS A 86 -7.20 0.59 12.95
C LYS A 86 -8.56 1.08 13.44
N ARG A 87 -8.77 2.40 13.48
CA ARG A 87 -10.07 3.00 13.85
C ARG A 87 -11.18 2.58 12.88
N ALA A 88 -10.90 2.49 11.58
CA ALA A 88 -11.86 2.02 10.60
C ALA A 88 -12.31 0.58 10.88
N GLY A 89 -11.36 -0.31 11.20
CA GLY A 89 -11.63 -1.70 11.58
C GLY A 89 -12.46 -1.86 12.86
N HIS A 90 -12.33 -0.93 13.80
CA HIS A 90 -13.02 -1.01 15.08
C HIS A 90 -14.38 -0.27 15.08
N HIS A 91 -14.40 0.98 14.59
CA HIS A 91 -15.53 1.90 14.74
C HIS A 91 -16.30 2.19 13.44
N ALA A 92 -15.74 1.89 12.26
CA ALA A 92 -16.33 2.25 10.96
C ALA A 92 -16.70 1.02 10.12
N LYS A 93 -17.22 -0.04 10.76
CA LYS A 93 -17.55 -1.32 10.10
C LYS A 93 -18.59 -1.17 8.97
N HIS A 94 -19.57 -0.29 9.15
CA HIS A 94 -20.52 0.09 8.08
C HIS A 94 -19.80 0.61 6.81
N MET A 95 -18.76 1.44 6.98
CA MET A 95 -17.99 1.95 5.83
C MET A 95 -17.25 0.80 5.14
N LEU A 96 -16.66 -0.13 5.92
CA LEU A 96 -16.03 -1.33 5.37
C LEU A 96 -17.01 -2.21 4.58
N GLN A 97 -18.27 -2.30 5.01
CA GLN A 97 -19.32 -3.00 4.26
C GLN A 97 -19.65 -2.29 2.94
N LEU A 98 -19.79 -0.96 2.95
CA LEU A 98 -20.08 -0.17 1.74
C LEU A 98 -19.01 -0.34 0.66
N ILE A 99 -17.73 -0.30 1.06
CA ILE A 99 -16.60 -0.45 0.13
C ILE A 99 -16.31 -1.93 -0.20
N ARG A 100 -17.09 -2.86 0.37
CA ARG A 100 -16.92 -4.33 0.25
C ARG A 100 -15.51 -4.77 0.63
N TRP A 101 -15.05 -4.33 1.80
CA TRP A 101 -13.74 -4.65 2.32
C TRP A 101 -13.58 -6.17 2.54
N PRO A 102 -12.56 -6.83 1.96
CA PRO A 102 -12.54 -8.28 1.87
C PRO A 102 -11.82 -9.01 3.02
N VAL A 103 -11.12 -8.31 3.92
CA VAL A 103 -10.17 -8.93 4.87
C VAL A 103 -10.30 -8.37 6.29
N LEU A 104 -9.76 -9.07 7.28
CA LEU A 104 -9.72 -8.53 8.65
C LEU A 104 -8.59 -7.51 8.79
N ILE A 105 -8.86 -6.39 9.47
CA ILE A 105 -7.85 -5.34 9.70
C ILE A 105 -7.05 -5.68 10.95
N ASN A 106 -5.82 -6.16 10.75
CA ASN A 106 -4.84 -6.45 11.79
C ASN A 106 -3.70 -5.39 11.78
N ASN A 107 -2.77 -5.45 12.75
CA ASN A 107 -1.72 -4.43 12.87
C ASN A 107 -0.74 -4.48 11.70
N ARG A 108 -0.36 -5.68 11.22
CA ARG A 108 0.50 -5.89 10.06
C ARG A 108 -0.09 -5.22 8.81
N LEU A 109 -1.37 -5.46 8.53
CA LEU A 109 -2.11 -4.91 7.41
C LEU A 109 -2.16 -3.38 7.49
N ALA A 110 -2.57 -2.83 8.63
CA ALA A 110 -2.65 -1.38 8.82
C ALA A 110 -1.28 -0.71 8.65
N LEU A 111 -0.22 -1.32 9.22
CA LEU A 111 1.13 -0.78 9.19
C LEU A 111 1.68 -0.77 7.76
N ALA A 112 1.58 -1.89 7.05
CA ALA A 112 2.15 -2.02 5.73
C ALA A 112 1.38 -1.26 4.66
N ILE A 113 0.07 -1.09 4.81
CA ILE A 113 -0.69 -0.14 3.98
C ILE A 113 -0.17 1.28 4.22
N ALA A 114 0.04 1.68 5.49
CA ALA A 114 0.55 3.01 5.80
C ALA A 114 2.01 3.24 5.34
N GLY A 115 2.81 2.18 5.23
CA GLY A 115 4.22 2.22 4.82
C GLY A 115 4.48 1.97 3.33
N LEU A 116 3.44 1.63 2.56
CA LEU A 116 3.56 1.16 1.17
C LEU A 116 4.48 -0.07 1.07
N TRP A 117 4.29 -1.06 1.94
CA TRP A 117 5.10 -2.28 2.01
C TRP A 117 4.36 -3.48 1.44
N TRP A 118 4.51 -3.71 0.14
CA TRP A 118 3.87 -4.79 -0.61
C TRP A 118 4.93 -5.64 -1.31
N GLY A 119 4.80 -6.96 -1.23
CA GLY A 119 5.79 -7.88 -1.77
C GLY A 119 7.13 -7.85 -1.03
N GLY A 120 8.11 -8.59 -1.52
CA GLY A 120 9.47 -8.61 -0.95
C GLY A 120 9.64 -9.52 0.27
N GLU A 121 10.81 -9.46 0.88
CA GLU A 121 11.24 -10.45 1.89
C GLU A 121 11.06 -9.94 3.32
N GLU A 122 11.01 -8.62 3.55
CA GLU A 122 11.01 -8.05 4.90
C GLU A 122 9.78 -8.45 5.72
N SER A 123 9.98 -8.72 7.01
CA SER A 123 8.94 -9.32 7.86
C SER A 123 7.63 -8.55 7.92
N TYR A 124 7.64 -7.24 7.68
CA TYR A 124 6.48 -6.34 7.73
C TYR A 124 5.79 -6.15 6.37
N THR A 125 6.28 -6.71 5.27
CA THR A 125 5.64 -6.55 3.96
C THR A 125 4.41 -7.43 3.80
N LEU A 126 3.42 -6.94 3.05
CA LEU A 126 2.21 -7.70 2.76
C LEU A 126 2.38 -8.57 1.54
N LEU A 127 2.08 -9.86 1.71
CA LEU A 127 1.96 -10.82 0.61
C LEU A 127 0.49 -11.13 0.36
N ALA A 128 0.16 -11.74 -0.77
CA ALA A 128 -1.19 -12.23 -1.06
C ALA A 128 -1.76 -13.08 0.09
N SER A 129 -0.93 -13.87 0.78
CA SER A 129 -1.34 -14.68 1.93
C SER A 129 -1.93 -13.88 3.10
N ASP A 130 -1.62 -12.60 3.22
CA ASP A 130 -2.16 -11.73 4.27
C ASP A 130 -3.60 -11.29 3.99
N TYR A 131 -4.15 -11.63 2.82
CA TYR A 131 -5.49 -11.22 2.35
C TYR A 131 -6.51 -12.36 2.31
N ALA A 132 -6.44 -13.23 3.32
CA ALA A 132 -7.42 -14.29 3.49
C ALA A 132 -8.84 -13.71 3.57
N THR A 133 -9.74 -14.24 2.75
CA THR A 133 -11.12 -13.76 2.62
C THR A 133 -11.84 -13.82 3.97
N ALA A 134 -12.32 -12.67 4.43
CA ALA A 134 -13.18 -12.56 5.60
C ALA A 134 -14.65 -12.47 5.16
N LYS A 135 -15.52 -13.25 5.81
CA LYS A 135 -16.97 -13.10 5.65
C LYS A 135 -17.42 -11.78 6.29
N ALA A 136 -18.53 -11.22 5.80
CA ALA A 136 -19.11 -9.99 6.35
C ALA A 136 -19.35 -10.09 7.88
N GLU A 137 -19.87 -11.22 8.34
CA GLU A 137 -20.07 -11.52 9.76
C GLU A 137 -18.76 -11.50 10.57
N GLN A 138 -17.67 -11.99 9.98
CA GLN A 138 -16.35 -11.98 10.64
C GLN A 138 -15.81 -10.56 10.74
N VAL A 139 -15.97 -9.74 9.68
CA VAL A 139 -15.59 -8.32 9.71
C VAL A 139 -16.41 -7.56 10.75
N GLU A 140 -17.70 -7.88 10.89
CA GLU A 140 -18.58 -7.27 11.86
C GLU A 140 -18.26 -7.67 13.31
N ALA A 141 -17.93 -8.93 13.55
CA ALA A 141 -17.53 -9.43 14.87
C ALA A 141 -16.08 -9.08 15.25
N TRP A 142 -15.24 -8.72 14.28
CA TRP A 142 -13.81 -8.49 14.50
C TRP A 142 -13.54 -7.27 15.38
N THR A 143 -12.58 -7.42 16.29
CA THR A 143 -12.07 -6.34 17.13
C THR A 143 -10.55 -6.29 16.94
N PRO A 144 -10.01 -5.24 16.29
CA PRO A 144 -8.57 -5.10 16.11
C PRO A 144 -7.81 -5.13 17.45
N PRO A 145 -6.61 -5.74 17.52
CA PRO A 145 -5.82 -5.75 18.73
C PRO A 145 -5.48 -4.34 19.24
N THR A 146 -5.62 -4.12 20.54
CA THR A 146 -5.27 -2.84 21.18
C THR A 146 -3.77 -2.60 21.15
N GLU A 147 -2.98 -3.64 21.38
CA GLU A 147 -1.52 -3.59 21.27
C GLU A 147 -1.07 -3.28 19.83
N HIS A 148 0.14 -2.77 19.69
CA HIS A 148 0.79 -2.49 18.39
C HIS A 148 1.79 -3.58 18.00
N LYS A 149 1.62 -4.80 18.51
CA LYS A 149 2.45 -5.94 18.11
C LYS A 149 2.03 -6.43 16.73
N LEU A 150 3.00 -6.66 15.85
CA LEU A 150 2.74 -7.17 14.51
C LEU A 150 2.49 -8.67 14.53
N GLU A 151 1.48 -9.09 13.78
CA GLU A 151 1.17 -10.49 13.54
C GLU A 151 2.22 -11.13 12.63
N SER A 152 2.48 -12.43 12.87
CA SER A 152 3.34 -13.23 12.00
C SER A 152 2.77 -13.34 10.59
N ARG A 153 3.65 -13.40 9.59
CA ARG A 153 3.27 -13.58 8.19
C ARG A 153 2.44 -14.85 8.01
N ALA A 154 1.32 -14.75 7.30
CA ALA A 154 0.52 -15.91 6.96
C ALA A 154 1.27 -16.83 5.98
N ARG A 155 1.04 -18.15 6.08
CA ARG A 155 1.59 -19.11 5.12
C ARG A 155 0.84 -18.98 3.79
N ALA A 156 1.58 -19.00 2.68
CA ALA A 156 0.98 -19.07 1.36
C ALA A 156 0.11 -20.33 1.22
N PRO A 157 -1.12 -20.22 0.67
CA PRO A 157 -1.97 -21.38 0.44
C PRO A 157 -1.34 -22.28 -0.63
N ALA A 158 -1.52 -23.59 -0.50
CA ALA A 158 -0.96 -24.56 -1.44
C ALA A 158 -1.70 -24.59 -2.78
N ALA A 159 -3.01 -24.31 -2.78
CA ALA A 159 -3.85 -24.35 -3.98
C ALA A 159 -3.82 -23.00 -4.71
N PHE A 160 -3.62 -23.06 -6.04
CA PHE A 160 -3.56 -21.88 -6.90
C PHE A 160 -4.81 -21.00 -6.80
N LEU A 161 -6.01 -21.57 -6.92
CA LEU A 161 -7.26 -20.80 -6.89
C LEU A 161 -7.50 -20.12 -5.53
N THR A 162 -7.05 -20.73 -4.45
CA THR A 162 -7.10 -20.11 -3.11
C THR A 162 -6.13 -18.92 -3.03
N TRP A 163 -4.91 -19.08 -3.53
CA TRP A 163 -3.96 -17.98 -3.64
C TRP A 163 -4.51 -16.85 -4.52
N LEU A 164 -5.07 -17.19 -5.69
CA LEU A 164 -5.62 -16.23 -6.64
C LEU A 164 -6.72 -15.39 -6.00
N ARG A 165 -7.64 -16.02 -5.25
CA ARG A 165 -8.67 -15.30 -4.49
C ARG A 165 -8.06 -14.32 -3.49
N TYR A 166 -6.98 -14.70 -2.81
CA TYR A 166 -6.31 -13.79 -1.89
C TYR A 166 -5.59 -12.64 -2.62
N ALA A 167 -4.99 -12.90 -3.78
CA ALA A 167 -4.41 -11.86 -4.63
C ALA A 167 -5.47 -10.87 -5.13
N GLU A 168 -6.65 -11.33 -5.55
CA GLU A 168 -7.78 -10.46 -5.91
C GLU A 168 -8.23 -9.57 -4.74
N ASN A 169 -8.32 -10.15 -3.54
CA ASN A 169 -8.61 -9.39 -2.32
C ASN A 169 -7.52 -8.34 -2.05
N ALA A 170 -6.25 -8.68 -2.26
CA ALA A 170 -5.12 -7.78 -2.14
C ALA A 170 -5.24 -6.60 -3.11
N VAL A 171 -5.63 -6.86 -4.37
CA VAL A 171 -5.89 -5.80 -5.36
C VAL A 171 -7.03 -4.89 -4.93
N LYS A 172 -8.13 -5.44 -4.39
CA LYS A 172 -9.23 -4.62 -3.85
C LYS A 172 -8.78 -3.76 -2.67
N VAL A 173 -8.00 -4.31 -1.73
CA VAL A 173 -7.44 -3.55 -0.61
C VAL A 173 -6.49 -2.46 -1.11
N PHE A 174 -5.61 -2.80 -2.05
CA PHE A 174 -4.68 -1.87 -2.68
C PHE A 174 -5.41 -0.70 -3.32
N GLY A 175 -6.42 -0.99 -4.14
CA GLY A 175 -7.24 0.04 -4.80
C GLY A 175 -8.01 0.90 -3.81
N SER A 176 -8.58 0.30 -2.77
CA SER A 176 -9.30 1.04 -1.74
C SER A 176 -8.37 1.98 -0.95
N ALA A 177 -7.10 1.58 -0.74
CA ALA A 177 -6.12 2.35 0.03
C ALA A 177 -5.35 3.41 -0.78
N TYR A 178 -5.10 3.18 -2.07
CA TYR A 178 -4.23 4.04 -2.90
C TYR A 178 -4.92 4.63 -4.13
N GLY A 179 -6.05 4.11 -4.57
CA GLY A 179 -6.73 4.58 -5.77
C GLY A 179 -7.40 3.45 -6.54
N LEU A 180 -8.68 3.58 -6.85
CA LEU A 180 -9.42 2.59 -7.64
C LEU A 180 -8.86 2.43 -9.07
N GLU A 181 -8.11 3.40 -9.55
CA GLU A 181 -7.43 3.42 -10.84
C GLU A 181 -6.44 2.24 -10.97
N HIS A 182 -5.81 1.84 -9.87
CA HIS A 182 -4.83 0.73 -9.83
C HIS A 182 -5.47 -0.66 -9.93
N VAL A 183 -6.80 -0.77 -9.83
CA VAL A 183 -7.48 -2.08 -9.77
C VAL A 183 -7.47 -2.79 -11.12
N SER A 184 -7.74 -2.06 -12.20
CA SER A 184 -7.99 -2.65 -13.53
C SER A 184 -6.77 -3.40 -14.09
N GLU A 185 -5.61 -2.75 -14.10
CA GLU A 185 -4.35 -3.34 -14.59
C GLU A 185 -3.93 -4.60 -13.80
N ARG A 186 -4.15 -4.57 -12.47
CA ARG A 186 -3.78 -5.67 -11.57
C ARG A 186 -4.72 -6.86 -11.71
N MET A 187 -6.01 -6.60 -11.87
CA MET A 187 -7.00 -7.67 -12.15
C MET A 187 -6.77 -8.29 -13.52
N ALA A 188 -6.44 -7.49 -14.54
CA ALA A 188 -6.10 -8.00 -15.86
C ALA A 188 -4.86 -8.92 -15.81
N PHE A 189 -3.83 -8.52 -15.06
CA PHE A 189 -2.66 -9.37 -14.80
C PHE A 189 -3.03 -10.70 -14.12
N LEU A 190 -3.87 -10.67 -13.08
CA LEU A 190 -4.30 -11.88 -12.39
C LEU A 190 -5.13 -12.81 -13.29
N SER A 191 -5.97 -12.26 -14.17
CA SER A 191 -6.69 -13.04 -15.18
C SER A 191 -5.72 -13.72 -16.15
N ALA A 192 -4.75 -12.97 -16.67
CA ALA A 192 -3.75 -13.52 -17.58
C ALA A 192 -2.89 -14.61 -16.92
N LEU A 193 -2.51 -14.45 -15.65
CA LEU A 193 -1.80 -15.51 -14.92
C LEU A 193 -2.66 -16.75 -14.71
N ARG A 194 -3.96 -16.58 -14.47
CA ARG A 194 -4.88 -17.69 -14.31
C ARG A 194 -4.99 -18.47 -15.63
N GLU A 195 -5.24 -17.77 -16.73
CA GLU A 195 -5.32 -18.37 -18.07
C GLU A 195 -4.03 -19.11 -18.41
N ALA A 196 -2.86 -18.49 -18.19
CA ALA A 196 -1.57 -19.13 -18.44
C ALA A 196 -1.31 -20.38 -17.57
N ASN A 197 -1.74 -20.37 -16.30
CA ASN A 197 -1.64 -21.53 -15.42
C ASN A 197 -2.62 -22.66 -15.82
N GLU A 198 -3.83 -22.31 -16.28
CA GLU A 198 -4.82 -23.28 -16.76
C GLU A 198 -4.40 -23.89 -18.12
N GLU A 199 -3.72 -23.13 -18.98
CA GLU A 199 -3.19 -23.60 -20.27
C GLU A 199 -1.96 -24.50 -20.12
N ASP A 200 -0.98 -24.09 -19.31
CA ASP A 200 0.24 -24.87 -19.08
C ASP A 200 0.77 -24.68 -17.65
N GLU A 201 0.35 -25.58 -16.76
CA GLU A 201 0.79 -25.61 -15.36
C GLU A 201 2.32 -25.84 -15.23
N ASN A 202 2.97 -26.50 -16.19
CA ASN A 202 4.41 -26.73 -16.15
C ASN A 202 5.20 -25.47 -16.49
N ALA A 203 4.72 -24.68 -17.45
CA ALA A 203 5.31 -23.38 -17.77
C ALA A 203 4.97 -22.32 -16.71
N PHE A 204 3.77 -22.37 -16.14
CA PHE A 204 3.29 -21.42 -15.13
C PHE A 204 2.90 -22.11 -13.82
N PRO A 205 3.86 -22.73 -13.10
CA PRO A 205 3.54 -23.41 -11.85
C PRO A 205 3.16 -22.42 -10.75
N VAL A 206 2.35 -22.86 -9.79
CA VAL A 206 1.81 -22.02 -8.69
C VAL A 206 2.88 -21.19 -7.99
N GLY A 207 4.01 -21.83 -7.63
CA GLY A 207 5.10 -21.13 -6.94
C GLY A 207 5.71 -19.99 -7.77
N TYR A 208 5.74 -20.14 -9.10
CA TYR A 208 6.19 -19.10 -10.01
C TYR A 208 5.18 -17.94 -10.07
N CYS A 209 3.89 -18.22 -10.24
CA CYS A 209 2.84 -17.20 -10.26
C CYS A 209 2.81 -16.36 -8.98
N ILE A 210 2.91 -17.03 -7.81
CA ILE A 210 3.02 -16.36 -6.51
C ILE A 210 4.22 -15.43 -6.50
N LYS A 211 5.41 -15.95 -6.79
CA LYS A 211 6.65 -15.17 -6.74
C LYS A 211 6.60 -13.96 -7.67
N LEU A 212 6.11 -14.14 -8.90
CA LEU A 212 5.99 -13.09 -9.88
C LEU A 212 5.07 -11.95 -9.38
N TYR A 213 3.89 -12.28 -8.86
CA TYR A 213 2.97 -11.29 -8.30
C TYR A 213 3.59 -10.51 -7.14
N GLU A 214 4.28 -11.17 -6.22
CA GLU A 214 4.95 -10.50 -5.09
C GLU A 214 6.11 -9.62 -5.55
N GLU A 215 6.86 -10.06 -6.56
CA GLU A 215 7.97 -9.30 -7.14
C GLU A 215 7.47 -8.03 -7.84
N LEU A 216 6.40 -8.11 -8.64
CA LEU A 216 5.81 -6.93 -9.30
C LEU A 216 5.25 -5.92 -8.30
N ASN A 217 4.64 -6.39 -7.20
CA ASN A 217 4.21 -5.51 -6.11
C ASN A 217 5.38 -4.76 -5.47
N ALA A 218 6.48 -5.46 -5.18
CA ALA A 218 7.68 -4.88 -4.59
C ALA A 218 8.33 -3.86 -5.53
N VAL A 219 8.44 -4.20 -6.81
CA VAL A 219 8.99 -3.31 -7.86
C VAL A 219 8.15 -2.05 -8.00
N TRP A 220 6.82 -2.17 -8.03
CA TRP A 220 5.93 -1.02 -8.11
C TRP A 220 6.16 -0.06 -6.94
N CYS A 221 6.29 -0.59 -5.71
CA CYS A 221 6.57 0.22 -4.52
C CYS A 221 7.94 0.91 -4.59
N GLU A 222 8.97 0.22 -5.09
CA GLU A 222 10.30 0.82 -5.27
C GLU A 222 10.33 1.89 -6.37
N GLN A 223 9.58 1.71 -7.46
CA GLN A 223 9.45 2.71 -8.51
C GLN A 223 8.76 3.98 -7.99
N ILE A 224 7.76 3.87 -7.11
CA ILE A 224 7.20 5.05 -6.40
C ILE A 224 8.26 5.74 -5.54
N ARG A 225 9.04 4.96 -4.77
CA ARG A 225 10.12 5.51 -3.93
C ARG A 225 11.23 6.15 -4.76
N GLU A 226 11.51 5.63 -5.94
CA GLU A 226 12.45 6.21 -6.89
C GLU A 226 11.92 7.53 -7.44
N SER A 227 10.66 7.59 -7.85
CA SER A 227 10.00 8.83 -8.26
C SER A 227 10.03 9.88 -7.15
N ARG A 228 9.78 9.50 -5.90
CA ARG A 228 9.97 10.38 -4.74
C ARG A 228 11.40 10.93 -4.66
N ARG A 229 12.42 10.06 -4.78
CA ARG A 229 13.83 10.47 -4.74
C ARG A 229 14.13 11.50 -5.84
N LYS A 230 13.63 11.26 -7.07
CA LYS A 230 13.78 12.19 -8.21
C LYS A 230 13.10 13.53 -7.96
N LEU A 231 11.88 13.53 -7.43
CA LEU A 231 11.14 14.76 -7.11
C LEU A 231 11.81 15.57 -5.98
N ARG A 232 12.33 14.88 -4.95
CA ARG A 232 13.10 15.51 -3.86
C ARG A 232 14.39 16.16 -4.36
N ALA A 233 15.09 15.49 -5.26
CA ALA A 233 16.28 16.05 -5.91
C ALA A 233 15.95 17.34 -6.68
N LYS A 234 14.80 17.39 -7.37
CA LYS A 234 14.32 18.62 -8.04
C LYS A 234 13.97 19.74 -7.07
N LEU A 235 13.44 19.41 -5.89
CA LEU A 235 13.09 20.37 -4.83
C LEU A 235 14.31 20.80 -3.98
N CYS A 236 15.48 20.19 -4.17
CA CYS A 236 16.68 20.41 -3.36
C CYS A 236 16.44 20.29 -1.85
N THR A 237 15.55 19.38 -1.43
CA THR A 237 15.20 19.16 -0.02
C THR A 237 14.89 17.70 0.27
N GLU A 238 15.37 17.21 1.41
CA GLU A 238 15.13 15.83 1.86
C GLU A 238 13.74 15.63 2.47
N ASN A 239 13.11 16.71 2.95
CA ASN A 239 11.82 16.64 3.65
C ASN A 239 10.84 17.69 3.13
N PRO A 240 10.38 17.57 1.86
CA PRO A 240 9.42 18.50 1.29
C PRO A 240 8.05 18.39 1.96
N ARG A 241 7.31 19.49 2.00
CA ARG A 241 5.88 19.43 2.33
C ARG A 241 5.13 18.70 1.21
N LEU A 242 4.02 18.05 1.54
CA LEU A 242 3.22 17.32 0.56
C LEU A 242 2.72 18.24 -0.57
N GLU A 243 2.38 19.49 -0.26
CA GLU A 243 1.97 20.49 -1.27
C GLU A 243 3.10 20.85 -2.24
N ASP A 244 4.33 21.03 -1.74
CA ASP A 244 5.49 21.31 -2.61
C ASP A 244 5.78 20.10 -3.52
N LEU A 245 5.62 18.88 -2.97
CA LEU A 245 5.75 17.64 -3.73
C LEU A 245 4.65 17.50 -4.79
N LYS A 246 3.39 17.85 -4.45
CA LYS A 246 2.26 17.86 -5.38
C LYS A 246 2.51 18.82 -6.54
N LEU A 247 2.93 20.04 -6.23
CA LEU A 247 3.23 21.07 -7.23
C LEU A 247 4.26 20.58 -8.25
N VAL A 248 5.35 19.96 -7.78
CA VAL A 248 6.41 19.47 -8.67
C VAL A 248 6.04 18.16 -9.37
N ALA A 249 5.23 17.30 -8.74
CA ALA A 249 4.77 16.08 -9.37
C ALA A 249 3.79 16.35 -10.53
N LEU A 250 2.93 17.35 -10.37
CA LEU A 250 1.90 17.72 -11.34
C LEU A 250 2.35 18.80 -12.32
N SER A 251 3.53 19.38 -12.15
CA SER A 251 4.06 20.34 -13.11
C SER A 251 4.36 19.66 -14.45
N PRO A 252 4.19 20.37 -15.58
CA PRO A 252 4.50 19.83 -16.88
C PRO A 252 5.99 19.51 -16.98
N GLY A 253 6.30 18.29 -17.40
CA GLY A 253 7.63 17.85 -17.78
C GLY A 253 8.02 18.35 -19.18
N PRO A 254 9.20 17.94 -19.66
CA PRO A 254 9.69 18.30 -21.00
C PRO A 254 8.72 17.95 -22.13
N ASP A 255 7.99 16.84 -21.97
CA ASP A 255 7.03 16.34 -22.97
C ASP A 255 5.60 16.88 -22.75
N GLY A 256 5.41 17.84 -21.85
CA GLY A 256 4.10 18.40 -21.49
C GLY A 256 3.25 17.52 -20.57
N ALA A 257 3.59 16.24 -20.41
CA ALA A 257 2.97 15.35 -19.42
C ALA A 257 3.41 15.70 -17.98
N PRO A 258 2.63 15.35 -16.95
CA PRO A 258 3.04 15.55 -15.55
C PRO A 258 4.41 14.93 -15.26
N ALA A 259 5.20 15.62 -14.44
CA ALA A 259 6.55 15.18 -14.07
C ALA A 259 6.56 13.85 -13.29
N PHE A 260 5.45 13.52 -12.62
CA PHE A 260 5.20 12.22 -12.03
C PHE A 260 4.22 11.42 -12.88
N GLN A 261 4.59 10.18 -13.19
CA GLN A 261 3.71 9.20 -13.80
C GLN A 261 3.71 7.94 -12.94
N PHE A 262 2.58 7.24 -12.91
CA PHE A 262 2.52 5.97 -12.19
C PHE A 262 3.43 4.92 -12.84
N PRO A 263 4.02 4.03 -12.03
CA PRO A 263 4.84 2.97 -12.57
C PRO A 263 4.02 1.98 -13.39
N ARG A 264 4.58 1.51 -14.52
CA ARG A 264 3.96 0.54 -15.43
C ARG A 264 4.37 -0.90 -15.13
N ALA A 265 4.63 -1.22 -13.86
CA ALA A 265 5.12 -2.56 -13.46
C ALA A 265 4.18 -3.71 -13.89
N TRP A 266 2.89 -3.42 -14.05
CA TRP A 266 1.86 -4.39 -14.44
C TRP A 266 1.67 -4.54 -15.95
N ASP A 267 2.31 -3.69 -16.75
CA ASP A 267 2.35 -3.86 -18.21
C ASP A 267 3.45 -4.86 -18.58
N LEU A 268 3.05 -6.11 -18.78
CA LEU A 268 3.98 -7.17 -19.16
C LEU A 268 4.41 -7.07 -20.63
N GLN A 269 3.71 -6.31 -21.46
CA GLN A 269 4.00 -6.18 -22.89
C GLN A 269 4.97 -5.04 -23.17
N ASP A 270 5.10 -4.08 -22.26
CA ASP A 270 6.05 -2.97 -22.38
C ASP A 270 7.49 -3.52 -22.53
N PRO A 271 8.15 -3.34 -23.69
CA PRO A 271 9.52 -3.79 -23.90
C PRO A 271 10.52 -3.08 -22.97
N GLN A 272 10.14 -1.90 -22.45
CA GLN A 272 10.92 -1.14 -21.47
C GLN A 272 10.51 -1.44 -20.03
N GLY A 273 9.47 -2.26 -19.82
CA GLY A 273 8.97 -2.65 -18.53
C GLY A 273 9.90 -3.61 -17.78
N TYR A 274 9.77 -3.63 -16.45
CA TYR A 274 10.59 -4.47 -15.58
C TYR A 274 10.50 -5.96 -15.93
N TYR A 275 9.30 -6.43 -16.31
CA TYR A 275 9.07 -7.81 -16.67
C TYR A 275 9.93 -8.25 -17.88
N GLN A 276 9.88 -7.48 -18.97
CA GLN A 276 10.62 -7.77 -20.20
C GLN A 276 12.13 -7.59 -20.05
N GLN A 277 12.58 -6.62 -19.25
CA GLN A 277 14.00 -6.32 -19.10
C GLN A 277 14.72 -7.20 -18.06
N VAL A 278 14.01 -7.62 -17.00
CA VAL A 278 14.64 -8.27 -15.83
C VAL A 278 14.13 -9.68 -15.63
N ILE A 279 12.81 -9.86 -15.54
CA ILE A 279 12.20 -11.13 -15.16
C ILE A 279 12.38 -12.17 -16.27
N LEU A 280 11.94 -11.86 -17.49
CA LEU A 280 11.98 -12.80 -18.61
C LEU A 280 13.42 -13.20 -19.00
N PRO A 281 14.39 -12.27 -19.12
CA PRO A 281 15.79 -12.66 -19.37
C PRO A 281 16.43 -13.39 -18.19
N GLY A 282 16.00 -13.09 -16.96
CA GLY A 282 16.39 -13.83 -15.76
C GLY A 282 15.98 -15.30 -15.83
N GLN A 283 14.75 -15.57 -16.25
CA GLN A 283 14.21 -16.91 -16.45
C GLN A 283 14.92 -17.66 -17.56
N GLN A 284 15.11 -17.03 -18.72
CA GLN A 284 15.84 -17.64 -19.83
C GLN A 284 17.24 -18.08 -19.39
N ARG A 285 17.97 -17.21 -18.65
CA ARG A 285 19.26 -17.57 -18.07
C ARG A 285 19.19 -18.69 -17.03
N ALA A 286 18.10 -18.80 -16.26
CA ALA A 286 17.91 -19.91 -15.32
C ALA A 286 17.67 -21.23 -16.06
N MET A 287 16.83 -21.22 -17.09
CA MET A 287 16.56 -22.38 -17.95
C MET A 287 17.83 -22.85 -18.65
N THR A 288 18.58 -21.95 -19.29
CA THR A 288 19.87 -22.29 -19.93
C THR A 288 20.85 -22.91 -18.94
N ARG A 289 20.90 -22.43 -17.70
CA ARG A 289 21.78 -23.00 -16.65
C ARG A 289 21.37 -24.42 -16.26
N VAL A 290 20.08 -24.70 -16.10
CA VAL A 290 19.58 -26.05 -15.79
C VAL A 290 19.84 -26.99 -16.95
N TRP A 291 19.53 -26.56 -18.17
CA TRP A 291 19.77 -27.31 -19.40
C TRP A 291 21.25 -27.68 -19.56
N ASN A 292 22.14 -26.71 -19.46
CA ASN A 292 23.58 -26.95 -19.57
C ASN A 292 24.08 -27.91 -18.47
N ARG A 293 23.57 -27.78 -17.24
CA ARG A 293 23.91 -28.70 -16.14
C ARG A 293 23.53 -30.14 -16.48
N GLN A 294 22.29 -30.37 -16.94
CA GLN A 294 21.80 -31.69 -17.33
C GLN A 294 22.61 -32.28 -18.48
N LEU A 295 22.91 -31.48 -19.51
CA LEU A 295 23.76 -31.93 -20.62
C LEU A 295 25.16 -32.36 -20.15
N HIS A 296 25.78 -31.61 -19.24
CA HIS A 296 27.09 -31.96 -18.70
C HIS A 296 27.04 -33.20 -17.80
N GLU A 297 25.96 -33.42 -17.04
CA GLU A 297 25.75 -34.63 -16.25
C GLU A 297 25.56 -35.86 -17.16
N GLN A 298 24.73 -35.74 -18.20
CA GLN A 298 24.51 -36.80 -19.18
C GLN A 298 25.79 -37.17 -19.95
N ASN A 299 26.56 -36.17 -20.38
CA ASN A 299 27.84 -36.40 -21.06
C ASN A 299 28.87 -37.10 -20.15
N LYS A 300 28.87 -36.82 -18.84
CA LYS A 300 29.73 -37.54 -17.87
C LYS A 300 29.36 -39.02 -17.77
N THR A 301 28.07 -39.33 -17.72
CA THR A 301 27.57 -40.72 -17.71
C THR A 301 27.78 -41.45 -19.04
N ALA A 302 27.65 -40.77 -20.17
CA ALA A 302 27.90 -41.36 -21.49
C ALA A 302 29.40 -41.59 -21.74
N GLY A 303 30.27 -40.69 -21.28
CA GLY A 303 31.73 -40.84 -21.38
C GLY A 303 32.30 -41.96 -20.51
N THR A 304 31.60 -42.40 -19.47
CA THR A 304 31.99 -43.56 -18.65
C THR A 304 31.54 -44.90 -19.24
N ALA A 305 30.57 -44.90 -20.17
CA ALA A 305 30.07 -46.12 -20.81
C ALA A 305 31.03 -46.72 -21.87
N TRP A 306 32.01 -45.94 -22.35
CA TRP A 306 33.00 -46.38 -23.35
C TRP A 306 34.23 -47.09 -22.77
N VAL A 307 34.30 -47.27 -21.44
CA VAL A 307 35.46 -47.89 -20.75
C VAL A 307 35.23 -49.39 -20.44
N TYR A 308 34.10 -49.96 -20.87
CA TYR A 308 33.73 -51.37 -20.61
C TYR A 308 33.45 -52.18 -21.89
N PHE A 309 34.26 -52.03 -22.93
CA PHE A 309 34.38 -53.00 -24.02
C PHE A 309 35.84 -53.20 -24.40
#